data_AF-A0A8J6A6U9-F1
#
_entry.id   AF-A0A8J6A6U9-F1
#
_cell.length_a   1.000
_cell.length_b   1.000
_cell.length_c   1.000
_cell.angle_alpha   90.00
_cell.angle_beta   90.00
_cell.angle_gamma   90.00
#
_symmetry.space_group_name_H-M   'P 1'
#
loop_
_entity.id
_entity.type
_entity.pdbx_description
1 polymer ?
#
loop_
_entity_poly.entity_id
_entity_poly.type
_entity_poly.pdbx_seq_one_letter_code
_entity_poly.pdbx_strand_id
1 'polypeptide(L)'
;IPEGPIDQGPASGRVRALEEQLVKAKEQIENYKKQTKNGLGKDHEILRRRIENGAKELWFFLQSELKKLKNLEGNELQRHADEFLSDLGHHERSIMTDLYYLSQTDGAGDWREKEAKDLTELVQRRITYLQNPKDCSKAKKLVCNINKGCGYGCQLHHVVYCFMIAYGTQRTLILESQNWRYATGGWETVFRPVSETCTDRSGISTGHWSGKKLVQ
;
A
#
# COMPACT_ATOMS: atom_id res chain seq x y z
N ILE A 1 -31.02 40.02 -44.45
CA ILE A 1 -30.20 40.80 -43.48
C ILE A 1 -29.18 39.81 -42.92
N PRO A 2 -27.88 39.92 -43.25
CA PRO A 2 -26.86 39.04 -42.70
C PRO A 2 -26.26 39.66 -41.43
N GLU A 3 -26.21 38.88 -40.35
CA GLU A 3 -25.53 39.24 -39.10
C GLU A 3 -24.01 39.10 -39.32
N GLY A 4 -23.29 40.23 -39.18
CA GLY A 4 -21.83 40.28 -39.21
C GLY A 4 -21.18 39.87 -37.88
N PRO A 5 -19.86 39.62 -37.86
CA PRO A 5 -19.17 39.07 -36.70
C PRO A 5 -19.06 40.08 -35.57
N ILE A 6 -19.31 39.61 -34.35
CA ILE A 6 -19.16 40.39 -33.11
C ILE A 6 -17.67 40.66 -32.87
N ASP A 7 -17.33 41.94 -32.81
CA ASP A 7 -16.01 42.51 -32.55
C ASP A 7 -15.45 42.04 -31.19
N GLN A 8 -14.47 41.13 -31.20
CA GLN A 8 -13.72 40.73 -30.00
C GLN A 8 -12.64 41.77 -29.72
N GLY A 9 -13.04 42.82 -29.00
CA GLY A 9 -12.16 43.93 -28.64
C GLY A 9 -10.93 43.53 -27.80
N PRO A 10 -9.93 44.43 -27.70
CA PRO A 10 -8.61 44.21 -27.06
C PRO A 10 -8.66 43.87 -25.56
N ALA A 11 -9.84 43.93 -24.93
CA ALA A 11 -10.06 43.52 -23.54
C ALA A 11 -9.97 42.00 -23.36
N SER A 12 -10.41 41.19 -24.34
CA SER A 12 -10.40 39.72 -24.22
C SER A 12 -8.98 39.15 -24.19
N GLY A 13 -8.05 39.75 -24.93
CA GLY A 13 -6.64 39.36 -24.92
C GLY A 13 -5.93 39.72 -23.61
N ARG A 14 -6.30 40.85 -22.99
CA ARG A 14 -5.77 41.27 -21.68
C ARG A 14 -6.22 40.34 -20.55
N VAL A 15 -7.46 39.86 -20.57
CA VAL A 15 -7.97 38.91 -19.57
C VAL A 15 -7.22 37.58 -19.65
N ARG A 16 -7.04 37.02 -20.85
CA ARG A 16 -6.29 35.76 -21.04
C ARG A 16 -4.83 35.89 -20.59
N ALA A 17 -4.19 37.03 -20.86
CA ALA A 17 -2.82 37.29 -20.40
C ALA A 17 -2.73 37.38 -18.86
N LEU A 18 -3.73 37.96 -18.19
CA LEU A 18 -3.80 38.01 -16.73
C LEU A 18 -4.05 36.63 -16.11
N GLU A 19 -4.87 35.79 -16.75
CA GLU A 19 -5.09 34.40 -16.31
C GLU A 19 -3.80 33.57 -16.38
N GLU A 20 -3.04 33.68 -17.48
CA GLU A 20 -1.75 33.00 -17.62
C GLU A 20 -0.71 33.49 -16.59
N GLN A 21 -0.69 34.79 -16.30
CA GLN A 21 0.15 35.36 -15.25
C GLN A 21 -0.24 34.85 -13.87
N LEU A 22 -1.53 34.72 -13.59
CA LEU A 22 -2.04 34.20 -12.31
C LEU A 22 -1.67 32.72 -12.13
N VAL A 23 -1.74 31.91 -13.18
CA VAL A 23 -1.32 30.50 -13.14
C VAL A 23 0.17 30.39 -12.85
N LYS A 24 1.01 31.15 -13.57
CA LYS A 24 2.47 31.17 -13.34
C LYS A 24 2.82 31.66 -11.93
N ALA A 25 2.14 32.68 -11.43
CA ALA A 25 2.34 33.18 -10.07
C ALA A 25 1.96 32.13 -9.02
N LYS A 26 0.86 31.37 -9.23
CA LYS A 26 0.48 30.25 -8.36
C LYS A 26 1.54 29.15 -8.33
N GLU A 27 2.04 28.74 -9.50
CA GLU A 27 3.12 27.75 -9.61
C GLU A 27 4.41 28.21 -8.92
N GLN A 28 4.77 29.50 -9.07
CA GLN A 28 5.93 30.09 -8.39
C GLN A 28 5.75 30.12 -6.88
N ILE A 29 4.55 30.44 -6.37
CA ILE A 29 4.24 30.41 -4.94
C ILE A 29 4.30 28.99 -4.38
N GLU A 30 3.79 28.00 -5.11
CA GLU A 30 3.91 26.59 -4.71
C GLU A 30 5.36 26.10 -4.69
N ASN A 31 6.16 26.49 -5.69
CA ASN A 31 7.58 26.16 -5.72
C ASN A 31 8.36 26.87 -4.61
N TYR A 32 8.02 28.12 -4.28
CA TYR A 32 8.64 28.84 -3.17
C TYR A 32 8.26 28.22 -1.81
N LYS A 33 7.00 27.79 -1.64
CA LYS A 33 6.54 27.01 -0.46
C LYS A 33 7.21 25.64 -0.36
N LYS A 34 7.55 25.00 -1.48
CA LYS A 34 8.35 23.78 -1.51
C LYS A 34 9.82 24.06 -1.16
N GLN A 35 10.39 25.18 -1.60
CA GLN A 35 11.77 25.57 -1.28
C GLN A 35 11.97 25.98 0.19
N THR A 36 10.99 26.62 0.82
CA THR A 36 11.04 26.95 2.26
C THR A 36 10.87 25.73 3.18
N LYS A 37 10.51 24.56 2.63
CA LYS A 37 10.40 23.27 3.33
C LYS A 37 11.70 22.45 3.43
N ASN A 38 12.86 23.00 3.04
CA ASN A 38 14.15 22.28 3.14
C ASN A 38 14.72 22.18 4.58
N GLY A 39 13.95 22.57 5.60
CA GLY A 39 14.31 22.42 7.02
C GLY A 39 13.53 21.29 7.70
N LEU A 40 13.99 20.87 8.88
CA LEU A 40 13.26 19.92 9.72
C LEU A 40 11.92 20.52 10.15
N GLY A 41 10.84 19.75 10.00
CA GLY A 41 9.50 20.13 10.42
C GLY A 41 9.42 20.40 11.92
N LYS A 42 8.75 21.48 12.31
CA LYS A 42 8.62 21.88 13.72
C LYS A 42 7.97 20.76 14.53
N ASP A 43 6.86 20.23 14.04
CA ASP A 43 6.06 19.23 14.75
C ASP A 43 6.76 17.87 14.79
N HIS A 44 7.46 17.48 13.71
CA HIS A 44 8.39 16.35 13.73
C HIS A 44 9.40 16.43 14.88
N GLU A 45 10.11 17.56 15.00
CA GLU A 45 11.13 17.70 16.04
C GLU A 45 10.56 17.81 17.46
N ILE A 46 9.36 18.37 17.63
CA ILE A 46 8.66 18.36 18.92
C ILE A 46 8.27 16.94 19.32
N LEU A 47 7.64 16.19 18.41
CA LEU A 47 7.19 14.82 18.66
C LEU A 47 8.38 13.89 18.93
N ARG A 48 9.43 13.98 18.12
CA ARG A 48 10.67 13.20 18.32
C ARG A 48 11.26 13.41 19.72
N ARG A 49 11.35 14.66 20.18
CA ARG A 49 11.86 14.97 21.53
C ARG A 49 10.88 14.57 22.64
N ARG A 50 9.57 14.68 22.40
CA ARG A 50 8.56 14.23 23.37
C ARG A 50 8.59 12.73 23.57
N ILE A 51 8.74 11.94 22.50
CA ILE A 51 8.94 10.49 22.57
C ILE A 51 10.21 10.15 23.36
N GLU A 52 11.32 10.84 23.05
CA GLU A 52 12.59 10.65 23.76
C GLU A 52 12.46 10.95 25.26
N ASN A 53 11.81 12.07 25.62
CA ASN A 53 11.55 12.40 27.02
C ASN A 53 10.56 11.42 27.66
N GLY A 54 9.49 11.03 26.97
CA GLY A 54 8.53 10.04 27.43
C GLY A 54 9.18 8.71 27.79
N ALA A 55 10.14 8.25 26.97
CA ALA A 55 10.94 7.05 27.26
C ALA A 55 11.87 7.23 28.48
N LYS A 56 12.46 8.42 28.66
CA LYS A 56 13.27 8.74 29.85
C LYS A 56 12.42 8.75 31.12
N GLU A 57 11.25 9.39 31.10
CA GLU A 57 10.32 9.41 32.24
C GLU A 57 9.80 8.01 32.57
N LEU A 58 9.50 7.20 31.53
CA LEU A 58 9.12 5.80 31.73
C LEU A 58 10.25 5.02 32.42
N TRP A 59 11.50 5.23 32.01
CA TRP A 59 12.65 4.60 32.65
C TRP A 59 12.81 5.03 34.12
N PHE A 60 12.67 6.32 34.42
CA PHE A 60 12.70 6.79 35.81
C PHE A 60 11.57 6.20 36.65
N PHE A 61 10.36 6.15 36.09
CA PHE A 61 9.20 5.54 36.73
C PHE A 61 9.42 4.06 37.02
N LEU A 62 9.87 3.28 36.03
CA LEU A 62 10.22 1.86 36.18
C LEU A 62 11.24 1.65 37.30
N GLN A 63 12.34 2.42 37.30
CA GLN A 63 13.38 2.29 38.33
C GLN A 63 12.84 2.59 39.74
N SER A 64 12.00 3.63 39.87
CA SER A 64 11.40 4.04 41.13
C SER A 64 10.42 2.97 41.66
N GLU A 65 9.45 2.56 40.85
CA GLU A 65 8.39 1.64 41.27
C GLU A 65 8.93 0.23 41.52
N LEU A 66 9.85 -0.26 40.69
CA LEU A 66 10.50 -1.56 40.94
C LEU A 66 11.31 -1.57 42.24
N LYS A 67 11.89 -0.44 42.65
CA LYS A 67 12.58 -0.33 43.94
C LYS A 67 11.58 -0.36 45.11
N LYS A 68 10.40 0.23 44.96
CA LYS A 68 9.32 0.19 45.98
C LYS A 68 8.73 -1.21 46.12
N LEU A 69 8.42 -1.87 45.00
CA LEU A 69 7.85 -3.22 44.95
C LEU A 69 8.71 -4.25 45.70
N LYS A 70 10.04 -4.12 45.66
CA LYS A 70 10.96 -5.00 46.41
C LYS A 70 10.77 -5.00 47.92
N ASN A 71 10.13 -3.95 48.47
CA ASN A 71 9.92 -3.80 49.92
C ASN A 71 8.47 -4.11 50.33
N LEU A 72 7.61 -4.56 49.40
CA LEU A 72 6.21 -4.88 49.66
C LEU A 72 6.00 -6.39 49.62
N GLU A 73 5.02 -6.88 50.39
CA GLU A 73 4.65 -8.30 50.44
C GLU A 73 3.13 -8.48 50.44
N GLY A 74 2.67 -9.70 50.15
CA GLY A 74 1.26 -10.10 50.24
C GLY A 74 0.32 -9.27 49.36
N ASN A 75 -0.84 -8.91 49.92
CA ASN A 75 -1.89 -8.18 49.18
C ASN A 75 -1.48 -6.76 48.79
N GLU A 76 -0.61 -6.12 49.58
CA GLU A 76 -0.13 -4.76 49.28
C GLU A 76 0.77 -4.76 48.04
N LEU A 77 1.64 -5.77 47.92
CA LEU A 77 2.45 -5.98 46.73
C LEU A 77 1.58 -6.19 45.47
N GLN A 78 0.54 -7.03 45.56
CA GLN A 78 -0.36 -7.29 44.43
C GLN A 78 -1.07 -6.02 43.98
N ARG A 79 -1.69 -5.29 44.92
CA ARG A 79 -2.38 -4.02 44.60
C ARG A 79 -1.44 -3.01 43.96
N HIS A 80 -0.25 -2.82 44.53
CA HIS A 80 0.73 -1.87 44.00
C HIS A 80 1.25 -2.30 42.61
N ALA A 81 1.44 -3.60 42.38
CA ALA A 81 1.83 -4.12 41.08
C ALA A 81 0.74 -3.92 40.02
N ASP A 82 -0.53 -4.10 40.38
CA ASP A 82 -1.66 -3.88 39.47
C ASP A 82 -1.81 -2.40 39.11
N GLU A 83 -1.71 -1.50 40.10
CA GLU A 83 -1.69 -0.05 39.89
C GLU A 83 -0.52 0.36 38.99
N PHE A 84 0.68 -0.16 39.27
CA PHE A 84 1.88 0.08 38.47
C PHE A 84 1.70 -0.38 37.01
N LEU A 85 1.15 -1.57 36.75
CA LEU A 85 0.90 -2.06 35.39
C LEU A 85 -0.12 -1.19 34.65
N SER A 86 -1.16 -0.71 35.33
CA SER A 86 -2.14 0.21 34.76
C SER A 86 -1.48 1.52 34.31
N ASP A 87 -0.68 2.13 35.18
CA ASP A 87 0.03 3.38 34.90
C ASP A 87 1.05 3.22 33.77
N LEU A 88 1.81 2.11 33.78
CA LEU A 88 2.71 1.76 32.68
C LEU A 88 1.97 1.65 31.35
N GLY A 89 0.79 1.05 31.35
CA GLY A 89 -0.05 0.97 30.16
C GLY A 89 -0.42 2.35 29.62
N HIS A 90 -0.79 3.30 30.48
CA HIS A 90 -1.11 4.67 30.05
C HIS A 90 0.12 5.40 29.52
N HIS A 91 1.26 5.24 30.16
CA HIS A 91 2.52 5.86 29.75
C HIS A 91 2.98 5.31 28.38
N GLU A 92 2.96 3.99 28.20
CA GLU A 92 3.31 3.33 26.93
C GLU A 92 2.39 3.78 25.79
N ARG A 93 1.07 3.81 26.02
CA ARG A 93 0.10 4.28 25.01
C ARG A 93 0.31 5.74 24.62
N SER A 94 0.73 6.59 25.57
CA SER A 94 1.08 7.99 25.27
C SER A 94 2.25 8.07 24.29
N ILE A 95 3.32 7.31 24.54
CA ILE A 95 4.49 7.24 23.65
C ILE A 95 4.09 6.69 22.27
N MET A 96 3.28 5.63 22.21
CA MET A 96 2.79 5.06 20.95
C MET A 96 1.89 6.02 20.18
N THR A 97 1.11 6.85 20.86
CA THR A 97 0.29 7.91 20.25
C THR A 97 1.17 9.00 19.63
N ASP A 98 2.22 9.43 20.34
CA ASP A 98 3.19 10.38 19.77
C ASP A 98 3.94 9.78 18.57
N LEU A 99 4.29 8.49 18.60
CA LEU A 99 4.87 7.77 17.45
C LEU A 99 3.92 7.72 16.25
N TYR A 100 2.62 7.50 16.50
CA TYR A 100 1.61 7.59 15.46
C TYR A 100 1.58 9.00 14.84
N TYR A 101 1.52 10.06 15.65
CA TYR A 101 1.55 11.43 15.12
C TYR A 101 2.85 11.74 14.37
N LEU A 102 3.99 11.25 14.85
CA LEU A 102 5.28 11.40 14.17
C LEU A 102 5.26 10.71 12.79
N SER A 103 4.51 9.61 12.64
CA SER A 103 4.34 8.96 11.34
C SER A 103 3.47 9.77 10.35
N GLN A 104 2.68 10.73 10.82
CA GLN A 104 1.74 11.49 9.98
C GLN A 104 2.20 12.92 9.70
N THR A 105 2.97 13.52 10.61
CA THR A 105 3.37 14.93 10.57
C THR A 105 4.11 15.34 9.30
N ASP A 106 4.10 16.65 9.02
CA ASP A 106 4.89 17.29 7.96
C ASP A 106 4.63 16.73 6.54
N GLY A 107 3.44 16.15 6.33
CA GLY A 107 3.01 15.56 5.06
C GLY A 107 3.52 14.13 4.82
N ALA A 108 4.12 13.49 5.83
CA ALA A 108 4.56 12.10 5.74
C ALA A 108 3.38 11.13 5.52
N GLY A 109 2.21 11.42 6.09
CA GLY A 109 0.96 10.68 5.86
C GLY A 109 0.56 10.70 4.39
N ASP A 110 0.31 11.89 3.85
CA ASP A 110 -0.10 12.11 2.45
C ASP A 110 0.89 11.50 1.46
N TRP A 111 2.20 11.70 1.70
CA TRP A 111 3.25 11.14 0.84
C TRP A 111 3.22 9.61 0.87
N ARG A 112 3.08 8.99 2.04
CA ARG A 112 3.05 7.52 2.18
C ARG A 112 1.83 6.92 1.50
N GLU A 113 0.66 7.54 1.65
CA GLU A 113 -0.57 7.10 0.99
C GLU A 113 -0.42 7.17 -0.53
N LYS A 114 0.07 8.31 -1.03
CA LYS A 114 0.30 8.51 -2.46
C LYS A 114 1.28 7.47 -3.03
N GLU A 115 2.43 7.29 -2.38
CA GLU A 115 3.46 6.36 -2.85
C GLU A 115 2.95 4.90 -2.81
N ALA A 116 2.24 4.50 -1.76
CA ALA A 116 1.65 3.16 -1.66
C ALA A 116 0.60 2.91 -2.76
N LYS A 117 -0.21 3.92 -3.08
CA LYS A 117 -1.16 3.87 -4.19
C LYS A 117 -0.46 3.75 -5.54
N ASP A 118 0.54 4.58 -5.80
CA ASP A 118 1.30 4.56 -7.06
C ASP A 118 2.00 3.21 -7.29
N LEU A 119 2.59 2.64 -6.24
CA LEU A 119 3.19 1.29 -6.28
C LEU A 119 2.15 0.19 -6.55
N THR A 120 0.98 0.29 -5.92
CA THR A 120 -0.13 -0.64 -6.16
C THR A 120 -0.61 -0.55 -7.60
N GLU A 121 -0.84 0.65 -8.12
CA GLU A 121 -1.25 0.88 -9.50
C GLU A 121 -0.21 0.37 -10.50
N LEU A 122 1.08 0.57 -10.23
CA LEU A 122 2.18 0.06 -11.06
C LEU A 122 2.15 -1.47 -11.15
N VAL A 123 2.06 -2.16 -10.01
CA VAL A 123 2.05 -3.63 -9.97
C VAL A 123 0.78 -4.17 -10.61
N GLN A 124 -0.39 -3.61 -10.31
CA GLN A 124 -1.66 -4.02 -10.92
C GLN A 124 -1.68 -3.81 -12.44
N ARG A 125 -1.07 -2.71 -12.95
CA ARG A 125 -0.92 -2.47 -14.38
C ARG A 125 -0.03 -3.52 -15.04
N ARG A 126 1.08 -3.89 -14.41
CA ARG A 126 1.99 -4.94 -14.91
C ARG A 126 1.32 -6.31 -14.91
N ILE A 127 0.58 -6.65 -13.87
CA ILE A 127 -0.20 -7.89 -13.78
C ILE A 127 -1.26 -7.92 -14.88
N THR A 128 -2.06 -6.86 -15.02
CA THR A 128 -3.09 -6.74 -16.06
C THR A 128 -2.49 -6.87 -17.45
N TYR A 129 -1.35 -6.23 -17.72
CA TYR A 129 -0.64 -6.35 -18.99
C TYR A 129 -0.20 -7.79 -19.27
N LEU A 130 0.40 -8.47 -18.29
CA LEU A 130 0.83 -9.87 -18.42
C LEU A 130 -0.36 -10.82 -18.66
N GLN A 131 -1.47 -10.58 -17.96
CA GLN A 131 -2.64 -11.45 -18.03
C GLN A 131 -3.41 -11.28 -19.33
N ASN A 132 -3.28 -10.16 -20.04
CA ASN A 132 -4.10 -9.86 -21.22
C ASN A 132 -3.25 -9.72 -22.50
N PRO A 133 -2.65 -10.80 -23.00
CA PRO A 133 -1.91 -10.77 -24.26
C PRO A 133 -2.85 -10.47 -25.44
N LYS A 134 -2.33 -9.81 -26.48
CA LYS A 134 -3.09 -9.50 -27.71
C LYS A 134 -3.48 -10.76 -28.50
N ASP A 135 -2.61 -11.77 -28.51
CA ASP A 135 -2.81 -13.03 -29.21
C ASP A 135 -2.62 -14.19 -28.23
N CYS A 136 -3.72 -14.70 -27.68
CA CYS A 136 -3.69 -15.79 -26.70
C CYS A 136 -3.14 -17.10 -27.29
N SER A 137 -3.26 -17.32 -28.61
CA SER A 137 -2.77 -18.55 -29.25
C SER A 137 -1.24 -18.67 -29.23
N LYS A 138 -0.55 -17.52 -29.16
CA LYS A 138 0.93 -17.42 -29.13
C LYS A 138 1.49 -17.06 -27.76
N ALA A 139 0.63 -16.74 -26.79
CA ALA A 139 1.07 -16.36 -25.45
C ALA A 139 1.77 -17.54 -24.75
N LYS A 140 2.85 -17.26 -24.02
CA LYS A 140 3.43 -18.24 -23.10
C LYS A 140 2.53 -18.34 -21.88
N LYS A 141 2.09 -19.56 -21.55
CA LYS A 141 1.12 -19.81 -20.49
C LYS A 141 1.74 -20.58 -19.34
N LEU A 142 1.18 -20.40 -18.14
CA LEU A 142 1.40 -21.24 -16.97
C LEU A 142 0.03 -21.68 -16.46
N VAL A 143 -0.22 -22.99 -16.48
CA VAL A 143 -1.48 -23.57 -16.03
C VAL A 143 -1.39 -23.88 -14.53
N CYS A 144 -2.39 -23.44 -13.78
CA CYS A 144 -2.53 -23.71 -12.35
C CYS A 144 -3.90 -24.33 -12.09
N ASN A 145 -3.94 -25.41 -11.32
CA ASN A 145 -5.20 -26.09 -10.96
C ASN A 145 -5.57 -25.75 -9.51
N ILE A 146 -6.75 -25.19 -9.28
CA ILE A 146 -7.16 -24.72 -7.95
C ILE A 146 -7.42 -25.87 -6.95
N ASN A 147 -7.64 -27.10 -7.44
CA ASN A 147 -8.14 -28.24 -6.66
C ASN A 147 -7.08 -28.94 -5.81
N LYS A 148 -6.22 -28.17 -5.14
CA LYS A 148 -5.31 -28.69 -4.12
C LYS A 148 -6.13 -29.29 -2.97
N GLY A 149 -5.64 -30.41 -2.42
CA GLY A 149 -6.28 -31.18 -1.34
C GLY A 149 -6.30 -30.49 0.03
N CYS A 150 -6.84 -29.27 0.14
CA CYS A 150 -6.88 -28.48 1.38
C CYS A 150 -8.04 -27.47 1.38
N GLY A 151 -8.16 -26.66 2.44
CA GLY A 151 -9.20 -25.64 2.56
C GLY A 151 -9.00 -24.40 1.66
N TYR A 152 -10.01 -23.51 1.64
CA TYR A 152 -10.07 -22.32 0.77
C TYR A 152 -8.81 -21.45 0.83
N GLY A 153 -8.38 -21.02 2.02
CA GLY A 153 -7.20 -20.15 2.17
C GLY A 153 -5.91 -20.80 1.63
N CYS A 154 -5.77 -22.12 1.81
CA CYS A 154 -4.65 -22.88 1.24
C CYS A 154 -4.71 -22.95 -0.29
N GLN A 155 -5.90 -23.11 -0.87
CA GLN A 155 -6.10 -23.09 -2.33
C GLN A 155 -5.85 -21.69 -2.91
N LEU A 156 -6.32 -20.63 -2.25
CA LEU A 156 -6.05 -19.26 -2.67
C LEU A 156 -4.54 -18.96 -2.64
N HIS A 157 -3.83 -19.32 -1.57
CA HIS A 157 -2.37 -19.19 -1.52
C HIS A 157 -1.66 -20.04 -2.58
N HIS A 158 -2.21 -21.20 -2.96
CA HIS A 158 -1.69 -21.97 -4.10
C HIS A 158 -1.81 -21.20 -5.42
N VAL A 159 -2.95 -20.56 -5.68
CA VAL A 159 -3.15 -19.70 -6.87
C VAL A 159 -2.22 -18.49 -6.82
N VAL A 160 -2.06 -17.83 -5.67
CA VAL A 160 -1.11 -16.71 -5.50
C VAL A 160 0.32 -17.15 -5.78
N TYR A 161 0.74 -18.32 -5.29
CA TYR A 161 2.03 -18.92 -5.60
C TYR A 161 2.22 -19.15 -7.12
N CYS A 162 1.23 -19.75 -7.79
CA CYS A 162 1.23 -19.91 -9.24
C CYS A 162 1.37 -18.56 -9.95
N PHE A 163 0.63 -17.54 -9.49
CA PHE A 163 0.63 -16.20 -10.09
C PHE A 163 2.00 -15.52 -9.96
N MET A 164 2.64 -15.58 -8.80
CA MET A 164 3.98 -15.03 -8.61
C MET A 164 5.01 -15.69 -9.55
N ILE A 165 4.95 -17.02 -9.74
CA ILE A 165 5.82 -17.72 -10.69
C ILE A 165 5.49 -17.34 -12.13
N ALA A 166 4.21 -17.27 -12.49
CA ALA A 166 3.77 -16.83 -13.81
C ALA A 166 4.30 -15.43 -14.12
N TYR A 167 4.22 -14.51 -13.16
CA TYR A 167 4.79 -13.17 -13.23
C TYR A 167 6.32 -13.19 -13.43
N GLY A 168 7.07 -13.88 -12.58
CA GLY A 168 8.54 -13.97 -12.69
C GLY A 168 9.03 -14.69 -13.94
N THR A 169 8.20 -15.53 -14.55
CA THR A 169 8.52 -16.27 -15.79
C THR A 169 7.92 -15.64 -17.05
N GLN A 170 7.23 -14.50 -16.93
CA GLN A 170 6.54 -13.81 -18.02
C GLN A 170 5.58 -14.73 -18.78
N ARG A 171 4.79 -15.49 -18.03
CA ARG A 171 3.74 -16.38 -18.55
C ARG A 171 2.38 -15.89 -18.08
N THR A 172 1.39 -15.88 -18.97
CA THR A 172 0.00 -15.61 -18.61
C THR A 172 -0.51 -16.78 -17.76
N LEU A 173 -1.07 -16.49 -16.58
CA LEU A 173 -1.69 -17.49 -15.71
C LEU A 173 -3.01 -17.94 -16.32
N ILE A 174 -3.14 -19.25 -16.49
CA ILE A 174 -4.38 -19.94 -16.84
C ILE A 174 -4.83 -20.72 -15.60
N LEU A 175 -6.02 -20.39 -15.10
CA LEU A 175 -6.58 -21.01 -13.90
C LEU A 175 -7.61 -22.08 -14.27
N GLU A 176 -7.30 -23.34 -14.02
CA GLU A 176 -8.25 -24.44 -14.13
C GLU A 176 -9.03 -24.58 -12.82
N SER A 177 -10.33 -24.28 -12.88
CA SER A 177 -11.20 -24.18 -11.71
C SER A 177 -12.42 -25.12 -11.74
N GLN A 178 -12.57 -25.96 -12.77
CA GLN A 178 -13.67 -26.93 -12.84
C GLN A 178 -13.67 -27.89 -11.65
N ASN A 179 -14.87 -28.29 -11.19
CA ASN A 179 -15.05 -29.18 -10.04
C ASN A 179 -14.44 -28.63 -8.74
N TRP A 180 -14.40 -27.30 -8.60
CA TRP A 180 -13.92 -26.70 -7.38
C TRP A 180 -14.84 -27.01 -6.21
N ARG A 181 -14.27 -27.57 -5.14
CA ARG A 181 -15.03 -28.07 -3.97
C ARG A 181 -15.92 -27.02 -3.29
N TYR A 182 -15.62 -25.74 -3.47
CA TYR A 182 -16.38 -24.63 -2.89
C TYR A 182 -17.46 -24.08 -3.83
N ALA A 183 -17.29 -24.27 -5.15
CA ALA A 183 -18.27 -23.91 -6.17
C ALA A 183 -17.98 -24.74 -7.42
N THR A 184 -18.82 -25.74 -7.72
CA THR A 184 -18.55 -26.69 -8.81
C THR A 184 -18.46 -26.02 -10.19
N GLY A 185 -19.13 -24.87 -10.36
CA GLY A 185 -19.03 -23.99 -11.54
C GLY A 185 -17.70 -23.26 -11.69
N GLY A 186 -16.82 -23.31 -10.69
CA GLY A 186 -15.47 -22.77 -10.73
C GLY A 186 -15.30 -21.36 -10.17
N TRP A 187 -14.11 -20.81 -10.38
CA TRP A 187 -13.62 -19.54 -9.84
C TRP A 187 -14.55 -18.36 -10.17
N GLU A 188 -15.05 -18.35 -11.39
CA GLU A 188 -15.90 -17.30 -11.98
C GLU A 188 -17.28 -17.20 -11.33
N THR A 189 -17.65 -18.16 -10.47
CA THR A 189 -18.87 -18.10 -9.66
C THR A 189 -18.84 -16.94 -8.65
N VAL A 190 -17.65 -16.54 -8.19
CA VAL A 190 -17.48 -15.55 -7.12
C VAL A 190 -16.45 -14.46 -7.44
N PHE A 191 -15.54 -14.69 -8.40
CA PHE A 191 -14.49 -13.76 -8.78
C PHE A 191 -14.50 -13.48 -10.28
N ARG A 192 -13.88 -12.38 -10.70
CA ARG A 192 -13.62 -12.14 -12.13
C ARG A 192 -12.64 -13.19 -12.68
N PRO A 193 -12.73 -13.52 -13.99
CA PRO A 193 -11.71 -14.36 -14.62
C PRO A 193 -10.32 -13.70 -14.47
N VAL A 194 -9.28 -14.52 -14.36
CA VAL A 194 -7.90 -14.03 -14.18
C VAL A 194 -7.33 -13.31 -15.42
N SER A 195 -8.02 -13.40 -16.56
CA SER A 195 -7.70 -12.75 -17.82
C SER A 195 -8.99 -12.48 -18.59
N GLU A 196 -9.07 -11.36 -19.30
CA GLU A 196 -10.17 -11.02 -20.20
C GLU A 196 -9.91 -11.50 -21.65
N THR A 197 -8.64 -11.65 -22.04
CA THR A 197 -8.26 -11.99 -23.42
C THR A 197 -7.66 -13.39 -23.59
N CYS A 198 -7.32 -14.07 -22.50
CA CYS A 198 -6.62 -15.35 -22.56
C CYS A 198 -6.93 -16.26 -21.37
N THR A 199 -8.02 -17.02 -21.49
CA THR A 199 -8.47 -18.02 -20.50
C THR A 199 -8.28 -19.46 -20.96
N ASP A 200 -7.91 -19.67 -22.23
CA ASP A 200 -7.72 -20.98 -22.82
C ASP A 200 -6.25 -21.47 -22.70
N ARG A 201 -6.09 -22.78 -22.48
CA ARG A 201 -4.79 -23.42 -22.25
C ARG A 201 -4.07 -23.88 -23.51
N SER A 202 -4.64 -23.70 -24.70
CA SER A 202 -4.06 -24.20 -25.96
C SER A 202 -2.66 -23.63 -26.23
N GLY A 203 -1.85 -24.39 -26.96
CA GLY A 203 -0.53 -23.98 -27.40
C GLY A 203 0.14 -25.08 -28.20
N ILE A 204 1.18 -24.72 -28.96
CA ILE A 204 1.90 -25.66 -29.83
C ILE A 204 2.61 -26.77 -29.02
N SER A 205 2.98 -26.48 -27.76
CA SER A 205 3.61 -27.44 -26.86
C SER A 205 3.10 -27.27 -25.43
N THR A 206 3.07 -28.37 -24.66
CA THR A 206 2.67 -28.40 -23.25
C THR A 206 3.56 -29.40 -22.49
N GLY A 207 3.88 -29.12 -21.23
CA GLY A 207 4.69 -30.00 -20.41
C GLY A 207 4.66 -29.58 -18.94
N HIS A 208 5.03 -30.52 -18.06
CA HIS A 208 5.18 -30.24 -16.64
C HIS A 208 6.37 -29.30 -16.38
N TRP A 209 6.33 -28.60 -15.24
CA TRP A 209 7.42 -27.71 -14.85
C TRP A 209 8.73 -28.48 -14.67
N SER A 210 9.76 -28.10 -15.42
CA SER A 210 11.11 -28.69 -15.36
C SER A 210 12.20 -27.64 -15.09
N GLY A 211 11.83 -26.49 -14.53
CA GLY A 211 12.72 -25.34 -14.32
C GLY A 211 12.83 -24.40 -15.53
N LYS A 212 13.22 -23.15 -15.26
CA LYS A 212 13.56 -22.17 -16.31
C LYS A 212 15.00 -22.46 -16.76
N LYS A 213 15.22 -22.74 -18.05
CA LYS A 213 16.58 -22.73 -18.60
C LYS A 213 17.12 -21.31 -18.44
N LEU A 214 18.15 -21.15 -17.62
CA LEU A 214 18.92 -19.91 -17.58
C LEU A 214 19.57 -19.78 -18.96
N VAL A 215 19.26 -18.70 -19.67
CA VAL A 215 20.05 -18.32 -20.84
C VAL A 215 21.35 -17.79 -20.26
N GLN A 216 22.44 -18.57 -20.42
CA GLN A 216 23.81 -18.07 -20.23
C GLN A 216 24.16 -17.12 -21.37
#